data_AF-A0A7U3V798-F1
#
_entry.id   AF-A0A7U3V798-F1
#
_cell.length_a   1.000
_cell.length_b   1.000
_cell.length_c   1.000
_cell.angle_alpha   90.00
_cell.angle_beta   90.00
_cell.angle_gamma   90.00
#
_symmetry.space_group_name_H-M   'P 1'
#
loop_
_entity.id
_entity.type
_entity.pdbx_description
1 polymer ?
#
loop_
_entity_poly.entity_id
_entity_poly.type
_entity_poly.pdbx_seq_one_letter_code
_entity_poly.pdbx_strand_id
1 'polypeptide(L)'
;LIVEYGFAKRLLNTKRSLALLLMAEVDISILSMVPREYFHPKPKVNSSLIRLNRKKSRISHKDKQKYNYFVMKWVNKEYKKIFTKNQFNNSLKHAGI
;
A
#
# COMPACT_ATOMS: atom_id res chain seq x y z
N LEU A 1 11.25 -10.20 6.01
CA LEU A 1 11.18 -9.03 6.92
C LEU A 1 10.15 -9.35 8.01
N ILE A 2 10.47 -9.15 9.29
CA ILE A 2 9.52 -9.36 10.40
C ILE A 2 9.04 -7.99 10.89
N VAL A 3 7.73 -7.82 11.03
CA VAL A 3 7.09 -6.57 11.48
C VAL A 3 5.92 -6.88 12.39
N GLU A 4 5.42 -5.90 13.14
CA GLU A 4 4.17 -6.06 13.88
C GLU A 4 3.00 -6.47 12.97
N TYR A 5 2.10 -7.32 13.45
CA TYR A 5 0.97 -7.84 12.68
C TYR A 5 0.08 -6.71 12.12
N GLY A 6 -0.18 -5.68 12.93
CA GLY A 6 -0.96 -4.51 12.52
C GLY A 6 -0.29 -3.73 11.39
N PHE A 7 1.05 -3.64 11.39
CA PHE A 7 1.80 -2.99 10.32
C PHE A 7 1.76 -3.83 9.03
N ALA A 8 1.93 -5.15 9.11
CA ALA A 8 1.80 -6.05 7.96
C ALA A 8 0.45 -5.89 7.25
N LYS A 9 -0.65 -5.79 8.01
CA LYS A 9 -1.99 -5.53 7.46
C LYS A 9 -2.09 -4.16 6.78
N ARG A 10 -1.45 -3.12 7.33
CA ARG A 10 -1.43 -1.77 6.74
C ARG A 10 -0.68 -1.72 5.42
N LEU A 11 0.36 -2.54 5.24
CA LEU A 11 1.12 -2.63 3.97
C LEU A 11 0.29 -3.21 2.81
N LEU A 12 -0.77 -3.98 3.09
CA LEU A 12 -1.67 -4.53 2.09
C LEU A 12 -2.94 -3.68 1.86
N ASN A 13 -3.14 -2.63 2.66
CA ASN A 13 -4.36 -1.84 2.62
C ASN A 13 -4.27 -0.71 1.58
N THR A 14 -4.98 -0.85 0.45
CA THR A 14 -5.02 0.13 -0.66
C THR A 14 -5.65 1.48 -0.28
N LYS A 15 -6.22 1.62 0.91
CA LYS A 15 -6.68 2.91 1.46
C LYS A 15 -5.54 3.73 2.09
N ARG A 16 -4.31 3.22 2.15
CA ARG A 16 -3.15 3.91 2.72
C ARG A 16 -2.09 4.19 1.66
N SER A 17 -1.48 5.37 1.73
CA SER A 17 -0.46 5.82 0.77
C SER A 17 0.75 4.88 0.73
N LEU A 18 1.27 4.47 1.89
CA LEU A 18 2.43 3.58 1.97
C LEU A 18 2.23 2.26 1.20
N ALA A 19 1.04 1.66 1.31
CA ALA A 19 0.73 0.43 0.59
C ALA A 19 0.78 0.65 -0.93
N LEU A 20 0.11 1.69 -1.43
CA LEU A 20 0.07 2.01 -2.87
C LEU A 20 1.48 2.32 -3.42
N LEU A 21 2.26 3.13 -2.70
CA LEU A 21 3.63 3.48 -3.11
C LEU A 21 4.55 2.26 -3.17
N LEU A 22 4.47 1.35 -2.20
CA LEU A 22 5.27 0.13 -2.21
C LEU A 22 4.81 -0.87 -3.27
N MET A 23 3.50 -1.02 -3.46
CA MET A 23 2.92 -1.93 -4.46
C MET A 23 3.32 -1.58 -5.91
N ALA A 24 3.79 -0.35 -6.17
CA ALA A 24 4.36 0.02 -7.46
C ALA A 24 5.70 -0.70 -7.75
N GLU A 25 6.47 -1.00 -6.70
CA GLU A 25 7.87 -1.46 -6.78
C GLU A 25 8.07 -2.91 -6.35
N VAL A 26 7.20 -3.42 -5.46
CA VAL A 26 7.32 -4.76 -4.87
C VAL A 26 5.96 -5.44 -4.79
N ASP A 27 5.98 -6.77 -4.82
CA ASP A 27 4.85 -7.60 -4.38
C ASP A 27 5.02 -7.94 -2.90
N ILE A 28 3.96 -7.74 -2.12
CA ILE A 28 3.95 -7.91 -0.67
C ILE A 28 3.09 -9.12 -0.32
N SER A 29 3.64 -10.05 0.45
CA SER A 29 2.90 -11.22 0.95
C SER A 29 3.19 -11.45 2.43
N ILE A 30 2.16 -11.76 3.22
CA ILE A 30 2.30 -12.22 4.61
C ILE A 30 2.44 -13.74 4.55
N LEU A 31 3.58 -14.27 5.02
CA LEU A 31 3.86 -15.71 4.97
C LEU A 31 3.33 -16.42 6.21
N SER A 32 3.57 -15.86 7.38
CA SER A 32 3.16 -16.45 8.66
C SER A 32 3.05 -15.40 9.77
N MET A 33 2.32 -15.76 10.82
CA MET A 33 2.27 -15.01 12.08
C MET A 33 3.41 -15.47 12.98
N VAL A 34 4.06 -14.53 13.67
CA VAL A 34 5.13 -14.80 14.64
C VAL A 34 4.61 -14.43 16.03
N PRO A 35 4.38 -15.41 16.92
CA PRO A 35 3.88 -15.14 18.27
C PRO A 35 4.80 -14.21 19.04
N ARG A 36 4.23 -13.31 19.83
CA ARG A 36 4.99 -12.36 20.67
C ARG A 36 5.89 -13.07 21.70
N GLU A 37 5.55 -14.29 22.09
CA GLU A 37 6.30 -15.16 22.99
C GLU A 37 7.72 -15.45 22.49
N TYR A 38 7.98 -15.33 21.18
CA TYR A 38 9.30 -15.59 20.59
C TYR A 38 10.29 -14.43 20.76
N PHE A 39 9.84 -13.28 21.26
CA PHE A 39 10.66 -12.07 21.39
C PHE A 39 10.98 -11.77 22.85
N HIS A 40 12.14 -11.15 23.07
CA HIS A 40 12.55 -10.62 24.37
C HIS A 40 13.17 -9.22 24.19
N PRO A 41 12.69 -8.17 24.88
CA PRO A 41 11.52 -8.15 25.76
C PRO A 41 10.21 -8.51 25.04
N LYS A 42 9.27 -9.16 25.75
CA LYS A 42 8.00 -9.61 25.16
C LYS A 42 7.15 -8.41 24.72
N PRO A 43 6.87 -8.22 23.42
CA PRO A 43 6.07 -7.11 22.95
C PRO A 43 4.59 -7.28 23.32
N LYS A 44 3.81 -6.20 23.18
CA LYS A 44 2.35 -6.20 23.44
C LYS A 44 1.55 -6.93 22.35
N VAL A 45 2.10 -7.05 21.15
CA VAL A 45 1.40 -7.54 19.96
C VAL A 45 2.22 -8.62 19.25
N ASN A 46 1.54 -9.47 18.49
CA ASN A 46 2.19 -10.45 17.61
C ASN A 46 2.84 -9.76 16.40
N SER A 47 3.77 -10.48 15.80
CA SER A 47 4.47 -10.07 14.59
C SER A 47 4.02 -10.90 13.39
N SER A 48 4.54 -10.57 12.21
CA SER A 48 4.33 -11.29 10.97
C SER A 48 5.61 -11.34 10.18
N LEU A 49 5.89 -12.51 9.62
CA LEU A 49 6.91 -12.66 8.60
C LEU A 49 6.31 -12.26 7.25
N ILE A 50 6.83 -11.18 6.67
CA ILE A 50 6.44 -10.71 5.35
C ILE A 50 7.58 -10.89 4.34
N ARG A 51 7.18 -11.17 3.10
CA ARG A 51 8.06 -11.27 1.95
C ARG A 51 7.76 -10.14 0.98
N LEU A 52 8.83 -9.47 0.57
CA LEU A 52 8.83 -8.39 -0.42
C LEU A 52 9.61 -8.89 -1.64
N ASN A 53 8.91 -9.10 -2.75
CA ASN A 53 9.55 -9.51 -4.00
C ASN A 53 9.64 -8.29 -4.91
N ARG A 54 10.85 -7.88 -5.30
CA ARG A 54 11.04 -6.79 -6.25
C ARG A 54 10.45 -7.20 -7.61
N LYS A 55 9.72 -6.28 -8.23
CA LYS A 55 9.22 -6.43 -9.60
C LYS A 55 9.65 -5.23 -10.44
N LYS A 56 9.48 -5.34 -11.75
CA LYS A 56 9.60 -4.17 -12.63
C LYS A 56 8.60 -3.13 -12.17
N SER A 57 9.07 -1.91 -11.90
CA SER A 57 8.20 -0.83 -11.43
C SER A 57 7.06 -0.61 -12.40
N ARG A 58 5.84 -0.51 -11.85
CA ARG A 58 4.64 -0.20 -12.64
C ARG A 58 4.54 1.28 -12.99
N ILE A 59 5.37 2.12 -12.37
CA ILE A 59 5.39 3.56 -12.56
C ILE A 59 6.74 3.95 -13.15
N SER A 60 6.72 4.69 -14.26
CA SER A 60 7.96 5.18 -14.87
C SER A 60 8.65 6.19 -13.95
N HIS A 61 9.97 6.31 -14.05
CA HIS A 61 10.70 7.33 -13.28
C HIS A 61 10.18 8.75 -13.57
N LYS A 62 9.75 9.01 -14.80
CA LYS A 62 9.19 10.31 -15.23
C LYS A 62 7.88 10.63 -14.53
N ASP A 63 7.07 9.62 -14.21
CA ASP A 63 5.76 9.78 -13.57
C ASP A 63 5.82 9.73 -12.05
N LYS A 64 7.00 9.54 -11.44
CA LYS A 64 7.17 9.38 -10.00
C LYS A 64 6.52 10.51 -9.19
N GLN A 65 6.74 11.77 -9.59
CA GLN A 65 6.13 12.92 -8.90
C GLN A 65 4.61 12.97 -9.07
N LYS A 66 4.11 12.74 -10.30
CA LYS A 66 2.68 12.71 -10.60
C LYS A 66 1.96 11.60 -9.83
N TYR A 67 2.56 10.40 -9.78
CA TYR A 67 2.03 9.27 -9.03
C TYR A 67 2.00 9.54 -7.53
N ASN A 68 3.05 10.13 -6.97
CA ASN A 68 3.07 10.51 -5.56
C ASN A 68 1.93 11.50 -5.23
N TYR A 69 1.78 12.55 -6.04
CA TYR A 69 0.66 13.49 -5.89
C TYR A 69 -0.70 12.79 -5.97
N PHE A 70 -0.89 11.95 -7.00
CA PHE A 70 -2.12 11.20 -7.20
C PHE A 70 -2.47 10.32 -5.99
N VAL A 71 -1.51 9.53 -5.49
CA VAL A 71 -1.71 8.66 -4.33
C VAL A 71 -2.14 9.46 -3.11
N MET A 72 -1.47 10.58 -2.81
CA MET A 72 -1.78 11.40 -1.64
C MET A 72 -3.18 12.02 -1.73
N LYS A 73 -3.58 12.52 -2.91
CA LYS A 73 -4.93 13.05 -3.12
C LYS A 73 -6.01 11.97 -3.11
N TRP A 74 -5.72 10.80 -3.66
CA TRP A 74 -6.63 9.67 -3.70
C TRP A 74 -6.97 9.15 -2.30
N VAL A 75 -5.95 8.86 -1.47
CA VAL A 75 -6.17 8.29 -0.13
C VAL A 75 -6.86 9.26 0.82
N ASN A 76 -6.64 10.57 0.64
CA ASN A 76 -7.31 11.64 1.40
C ASN A 76 -8.70 11.98 0.86
N LYS A 77 -9.20 11.26 -0.16
CA LYS A 77 -10.49 11.51 -0.81
C LYS A 77 -10.63 12.92 -1.39
N GLU A 78 -9.52 13.55 -1.76
CA GLU A 78 -9.48 14.85 -2.42
C GLU A 78 -9.76 14.72 -3.93
N TYR A 79 -10.79 13.96 -4.31
CA TYR A 79 -11.05 13.54 -5.71
C TYR A 79 -11.19 14.72 -6.68
N LYS A 80 -11.80 15.82 -6.23
CA LYS A 80 -11.98 17.05 -7.04
C LYS A 80 -10.64 17.69 -7.46
N LYS A 81 -9.52 17.38 -6.79
CA LYS A 81 -8.18 17.88 -7.14
C LYS A 81 -7.46 17.03 -8.18
N ILE A 82 -7.99 15.84 -8.50
CA ILE A 82 -7.39 14.88 -9.43
C ILE A 82 -8.33 14.51 -10.58
N PHE A 83 -9.64 14.72 -10.43
CA PHE A 83 -10.64 14.44 -11.45
C PHE A 83 -11.76 15.48 -11.43
N THR A 84 -12.29 15.79 -12.62
CA THR A 84 -13.65 16.35 -12.73
C THR A 84 -14.69 15.27 -12.45
N LYS A 85 -15.95 15.68 -12.22
CA LYS A 85 -17.06 14.74 -11.94
C LYS A 85 -17.20 13.66 -13.03
N ASN A 86 -17.14 14.06 -14.30
CA ASN A 86 -17.31 13.14 -15.43
C ASN A 86 -16.09 12.22 -15.58
N GLN A 87 -14.87 12.76 -15.42
CA GLN A 87 -13.66 11.95 -15.44
C GLN A 87 -13.69 10.88 -14.34
N PHE A 88 -14.04 11.27 -13.11
CA PHE A 88 -14.10 10.34 -11.98
C PHE A 88 -15.06 9.17 -12.24
N ASN A 89 -16.30 9.48 -12.66
CA ASN A 89 -17.31 8.46 -12.96
C ASN A 89 -16.87 7.52 -14.08
N ASN A 90 -16.27 8.07 -15.14
CA ASN A 90 -15.81 7.26 -16.27
C ASN A 90 -14.59 6.40 -15.88
N SER A 91 -13.67 6.95 -15.08
CA SER A 91 -12.50 6.23 -14.59
C SER A 91 -12.88 5.06 -13.68
N LEU A 92 -13.85 5.24 -12.77
CA LEU A 92 -14.35 4.15 -11.92
C LEU A 92 -14.99 3.03 -12.76
N LYS A 93 -15.89 3.39 -13.68
CA LYS A 93 -16.52 2.43 -14.60
C LYS A 93 -15.49 1.66 -15.43
N HIS A 94 -14.50 2.37 -15.97
CA HIS A 94 -13.44 1.75 -16.76
C HIS A 94 -12.55 0.81 -15.93
N ALA A 95 -12.26 1.18 -14.68
CA ALA A 95 -11.49 0.35 -13.76
C ALA A 95 -12.29 -0.81 -13.14
N GLY A 96 -13.61 -0.87 -13.35
CA GLY A 96 -14.50 -1.85 -12.73
C GLY A 96 -14.63 -1.69 -11.21
N ILE A 97 -14.55 -0.46 -10.71
CA ILE A 97 -14.68 -0.10 -9.29
C ILE A 97 -16.08 0.48 -9.01
#